data_AF-X6DG47-F1
#
_entry.id   AF-X6DG47-F1
#
_cell.length_a   1.000
_cell.length_b   1.000
_cell.length_c   1.000
_cell.angle_alpha   90.00
_cell.angle_beta   90.00
_cell.angle_gamma   90.00
#
_symmetry.space_group_name_H-M   'P 1'
#
loop_
_entity.id
_entity.type
_entity.pdbx_description
1 polymer ?
#
loop_
_entity_poly.entity_id
_entity_poly.type
_entity_poly.pdbx_seq_one_letter_code
_entity_poly.pdbx_strand_id
1 'polypeptide(L)'
;MPEPNLDTFSRAIIRVFPELKTSSFRLMTAGWHSTAVDVDDRLVFKFPRHKVAERALLREAALLALIRPCLSMPVPDMSIHEGPPLFSRHEKLKGEHLLAARYEELPEHARQRLGNDLGRFYAELHRLDLNQMAAAGAEPVGTWQAPSTIRAKALPLLAPRLLARAEATLMAYESLPPDPHGIIYGFFDGHGWNMAFDHARMRLNGLYDFVDREQSGP
;
A
#
# COMPACT_ATOMS: atom_id res chain seq x y z
N MET A 1 12.72 4.72 -22.10
CA MET A 1 13.35 5.08 -20.81
C MET A 1 14.43 4.04 -20.54
N PRO A 2 15.64 4.42 -20.08
CA PRO A 2 16.68 3.44 -19.77
C PRO A 2 16.19 2.50 -18.65
N GLU A 3 16.55 1.22 -18.75
CA GLU A 3 16.25 0.24 -17.71
C GLU A 3 16.96 0.62 -16.40
N PRO A 4 16.34 0.34 -15.24
CA PRO A 4 16.97 0.57 -13.95
C PRO A 4 18.27 -0.22 -13.84
N ASN A 5 19.39 0.50 -13.70
CA ASN A 5 20.71 -0.11 -13.52
C ASN A 5 21.02 -0.23 -12.02
N LEU A 6 21.10 -1.46 -11.51
CA LEU A 6 21.46 -1.78 -10.13
C LEU A 6 22.76 -1.09 -9.70
N ASP A 7 23.79 -1.06 -10.56
CA ASP A 7 25.09 -0.44 -10.22
C ASP A 7 25.00 1.05 -9.92
N THR A 8 24.06 1.75 -10.55
CA THR A 8 23.82 3.18 -10.28
C THR A 8 23.21 3.36 -8.89
N PHE A 9 22.22 2.54 -8.54
CA PHE A 9 21.58 2.61 -7.23
C PHE A 9 22.51 2.15 -6.11
N SER A 10 23.21 1.03 -6.27
CA SER A 10 24.17 0.52 -5.28
C SER A 10 25.27 1.54 -5.00
N ARG A 11 25.81 2.23 -6.02
CA ARG A 11 26.78 3.31 -5.81
C ARG A 11 26.21 4.50 -5.03
N ALA A 12 24.97 4.89 -5.33
CA ALA A 12 24.29 5.96 -4.58
C ALA A 12 24.07 5.56 -3.11
N ILE A 13 23.67 4.32 -2.84
CA ILE A 13 23.51 3.79 -1.49
C ILE A 13 24.86 3.79 -0.75
N ILE A 14 25.91 3.19 -1.33
CA ILE A 14 27.24 3.07 -0.70
C ILE A 14 27.86 4.44 -0.42
N ARG A 15 27.58 5.46 -1.24
CA ARG A 15 28.06 6.82 -0.99
C ARG A 15 27.52 7.40 0.32
N VAL A 16 26.27 7.08 0.67
CA VAL A 16 25.60 7.56 1.88
C VAL A 16 25.81 6.60 3.06
N PHE A 17 25.93 5.30 2.77
CA PHE A 17 26.11 4.22 3.74
C PHE A 17 27.33 3.37 3.38
N PRO A 18 28.58 3.85 3.64
CA PRO A 18 29.81 3.16 3.27
C PRO A 18 29.94 1.75 3.86
N GLU A 19 29.29 1.49 4.99
CA GLU A 19 29.24 0.19 5.65
C GLU A 19 28.54 -0.89 4.81
N LEU A 20 27.71 -0.52 3.84
CA LEU A 20 27.01 -1.45 2.93
C LEU A 20 27.86 -1.85 1.71
N LYS A 21 29.14 -1.46 1.64
CA LYS A 21 30.00 -1.72 0.48
C LYS A 21 30.16 -3.20 0.13
N THR A 22 30.11 -4.09 1.12
CA THR A 22 30.22 -5.55 0.95
C THR A 22 28.87 -6.25 0.95
N SER A 23 27.76 -5.50 1.02
CA SER A 23 26.41 -6.06 1.02
C SER A 23 26.04 -6.63 -0.35
N SER A 24 25.09 -7.56 -0.34
CA SER A 24 24.39 -8.02 -1.53
C SER A 24 23.27 -7.04 -1.88
N PHE A 25 23.19 -6.66 -3.16
CA PHE A 25 22.15 -5.76 -3.67
C PHE A 25 21.31 -6.51 -4.71
N ARG A 26 19.99 -6.37 -4.66
CA ARG A 26 19.07 -6.92 -5.66
C ARG A 26 18.01 -5.90 -6.02
N LEU A 27 17.73 -5.77 -7.31
CA LEU A 27 16.53 -5.06 -7.74
C LEU A 27 15.31 -5.88 -7.33
N MET A 28 14.41 -5.26 -6.57
CA MET A 28 13.04 -5.76 -6.44
C MET A 28 12.26 -5.33 -7.68
N THR A 29 11.23 -6.10 -8.04
CA THR A 29 10.41 -5.83 -9.24
C THR A 29 10.08 -4.34 -9.34
N ALA A 30 10.49 -3.72 -10.45
CA ALA A 30 10.35 -2.28 -10.62
C ALA A 30 8.86 -1.91 -10.71
N GLY A 31 8.38 -1.18 -9.71
CA GLY A 31 7.06 -0.56 -9.77
C GLY A 31 7.02 0.53 -10.83
N TRP A 32 5.80 0.97 -11.17
CA TRP A 32 5.60 2.05 -12.13
C TRP A 32 6.26 3.36 -11.67
N HIS A 33 6.20 3.65 -10.37
CA HIS A 33 6.61 4.93 -9.78
C HIS A 33 8.01 4.91 -9.16
N SER A 34 8.47 3.76 -8.65
CA SER A 34 9.74 3.65 -7.93
C SER A 34 10.50 2.39 -8.31
N THR A 35 11.83 2.47 -8.26
CA THR A 35 12.71 1.30 -8.27
C THR A 35 13.11 0.98 -6.84
N ALA A 36 12.84 -0.24 -6.38
CA ALA A 36 13.24 -0.71 -5.06
C ALA A 36 14.50 -1.57 -5.13
N VAL A 37 15.42 -1.37 -4.19
CA VAL A 37 16.64 -2.17 -4.03
C VAL A 37 16.60 -2.85 -2.67
N ASP A 38 16.65 -4.17 -2.68
CA ASP A 38 16.85 -5.01 -1.51
C ASP A 38 18.34 -5.12 -1.20
N VAL A 39 18.72 -4.90 0.05
CA VAL A 39 20.10 -4.99 0.53
C VAL A 39 20.17 -5.99 1.67
N ASP A 40 20.92 -7.09 1.46
CA ASP A 40 21.08 -8.21 2.39
C ASP A 40 19.77 -8.83 2.90
N ASP A 41 18.70 -8.76 2.11
CA ASP A 41 17.34 -9.14 2.56
C ASP A 41 16.89 -8.35 3.81
N ARG A 42 17.60 -7.30 4.22
CA ARG A 42 17.40 -6.61 5.51
C ARG A 42 16.89 -5.19 5.35
N LEU A 43 17.36 -4.49 4.32
CA LEU A 43 17.00 -3.11 4.05
C LEU A 43 16.35 -2.99 2.68
N VAL A 44 15.42 -2.07 2.57
CA VAL A 44 14.81 -1.68 1.29
C VAL A 44 15.09 -0.21 1.05
N PHE A 45 15.56 0.10 -0.15
CA PHE A 45 15.75 1.47 -0.65
C PHE A 45 14.80 1.73 -1.82
N LYS A 46 13.91 2.72 -1.72
CA LYS A 46 13.02 3.11 -2.84
C LYS A 46 13.55 4.39 -3.50
N PHE A 47 13.84 4.32 -4.80
CA PHE A 47 14.24 5.44 -5.65
C PHE A 47 13.06 5.87 -6.54
N PRO A 48 12.55 7.09 -6.42
CA PRO A 48 11.47 7.57 -7.27
C PRO A 48 11.95 7.77 -8.71
N ARG A 49 11.13 7.39 -9.69
CA ARG A 49 11.50 7.46 -11.12
C ARG A 49 11.22 8.83 -11.77
N HIS A 50 10.37 9.64 -11.16
CA HIS A 50 9.94 10.94 -11.67
C HIS A 50 9.43 11.85 -10.54
N LYS A 51 9.28 13.16 -10.80
CA LYS A 51 8.91 14.16 -9.77
C LYS A 51 7.59 13.89 -9.05
N VAL A 52 6.61 13.28 -9.73
CA VAL A 52 5.36 12.85 -9.08
C VAL A 52 5.63 11.74 -8.05
N ALA A 53 6.46 10.76 -8.38
CA ALA A 53 6.82 9.68 -7.46
C ALA A 53 7.69 10.18 -6.30
N GLU A 54 8.54 11.19 -6.54
CA GLU A 54 9.32 11.85 -5.49
C GLU A 54 8.41 12.46 -4.43
N ARG A 55 7.38 13.23 -4.85
CA ARG A 55 6.39 13.78 -3.92
C ARG A 55 5.58 12.70 -3.21
N ALA A 56 5.17 11.66 -3.92
CA ALA A 56 4.44 10.53 -3.33
C ALA A 56 5.28 9.81 -2.26
N LEU A 57 6.59 9.61 -2.51
CA LEU A 57 7.49 8.97 -1.56
C LEU A 57 7.71 9.82 -0.30
N LEU A 58 7.83 11.14 -0.45
CA LEU A 58 7.92 12.08 0.68
C LEU A 58 6.64 12.06 1.52
N ARG A 59 5.48 12.07 0.85
CA ARG A 59 4.16 11.94 1.49
C ARG A 59 4.03 10.62 2.24
N GLU A 60 4.43 9.50 1.63
CA GLU A 60 4.42 8.18 2.26
C GLU A 60 5.23 8.17 3.56
N ALA A 61 6.46 8.69 3.52
CA ALA A 61 7.30 8.76 4.70
C ALA A 61 6.70 9.65 5.82
N ALA A 62 6.12 10.79 5.46
CA ALA A 62 5.46 11.68 6.42
C ALA A 62 4.24 11.04 7.08
N LEU A 63 3.39 10.37 6.29
CA LEU A 63 2.23 9.63 6.79
C LEU A 63 2.64 8.48 7.70
N LEU A 64 3.57 7.63 7.26
CA LEU A 64 4.04 6.50 8.04
C LEU A 64 4.70 6.92 9.36
N ALA A 65 5.38 8.06 9.40
CA ALA A 65 5.95 8.60 10.64
C ALA A 65 4.88 8.93 11.70
N LEU A 66 3.68 9.36 11.27
CA LEU A 66 2.55 9.61 12.17
C LEU A 66 1.77 8.33 12.50
N ILE A 67 1.57 7.45 11.51
CA ILE A 67 0.72 6.26 11.63
C ILE A 67 1.41 5.18 12.48
N ARG A 68 2.69 4.90 12.23
CA ARG A 68 3.44 3.80 12.87
C ARG A 68 3.30 3.74 14.39
N PRO A 69 3.47 4.82 15.18
CA PRO A 69 3.34 4.75 16.63
C PRO A 69 1.91 4.43 17.13
N CYS A 70 0.90 4.52 16.26
CA CYS A 70 -0.50 4.25 16.59
C CYS A 70 -0.95 2.83 16.21
N LEU A 71 -0.10 2.03 15.55
CA LEU A 71 -0.44 0.70 15.06
C LEU A 71 0.25 -0.40 15.86
N SER A 72 -0.48 -1.47 16.13
CA SER A 72 0.08 -2.75 16.60
C SER A 72 0.75 -3.53 15.46
N MET A 73 0.24 -3.39 14.23
CA MET A 73 0.78 -4.05 13.05
C MET A 73 2.04 -3.31 12.58
N PRO A 74 3.17 -4.01 12.34
CA PRO A 74 4.35 -3.37 11.78
C PRO A 74 4.09 -2.82 10.37
N VAL A 75 4.55 -1.60 10.15
CA VAL A 75 4.54 -0.89 8.86
C VAL A 75 5.95 -0.32 8.61
N PRO A 76 6.32 0.04 7.37
CA PRO A 76 7.66 0.53 7.08
C PRO A 76 8.01 1.77 7.90
N ASP A 77 9.19 1.76 8.55
CA ASP A 77 9.76 2.95 9.18
C ASP A 77 10.70 3.64 8.20
N MET A 78 10.16 4.60 7.46
CA MET A 78 10.85 5.23 6.34
C MET A 78 11.69 6.43 6.78
N SER A 79 12.95 6.41 6.39
CA SER A 79 13.86 7.56 6.44
C SER A 79 14.13 8.06 5.02
N ILE A 80 14.15 9.39 4.83
CA ILE A 80 14.41 10.03 3.54
C ILE A 80 15.85 10.54 3.49
N HIS A 81 16.53 10.25 2.39
CA HIS A 81 17.73 10.96 1.98
C HIS A 81 17.35 11.94 0.87
N GLU A 82 17.49 13.25 1.10
CA GLU A 82 17.02 14.30 0.18
C GLU A 82 17.84 14.39 -1.13
N GLY A 83 19.02 13.77 -1.18
CA GLY A 83 19.80 13.57 -2.40
C GLY A 83 20.93 14.58 -2.64
N PRO A 84 21.46 14.62 -3.89
CA PRO A 84 21.06 13.80 -5.05
C PRO A 84 21.79 12.44 -5.14
N PRO A 85 21.09 11.34 -5.57
CA PRO A 85 19.65 11.26 -5.84
C PRO A 85 18.81 11.12 -4.55
N LEU A 86 17.56 11.57 -4.58
CA LEU A 86 16.62 11.35 -3.47
C LEU A 86 16.23 9.87 -3.40
N PHE A 87 16.18 9.31 -2.20
CA PHE A 87 15.63 7.97 -1.96
C PHE A 87 15.12 7.82 -0.53
N SER A 88 14.29 6.81 -0.31
CA SER A 88 13.93 6.36 1.04
C SER A 88 14.70 5.11 1.44
N ARG A 89 14.80 4.86 2.75
CA ARG A 89 15.36 3.65 3.35
C ARG A 89 14.49 3.21 4.52
N HIS A 90 14.21 1.91 4.61
CA HIS A 90 13.57 1.28 5.77
C HIS A 90 14.07 -0.16 5.98
N GLU A 91 13.82 -0.73 7.14
CA GLU A 91 14.00 -2.16 7.37
C GLU A 91 12.96 -2.97 6.62
N LYS A 92 13.38 -4.09 6.03
CA LYS A 92 12.50 -4.98 5.30
C LYS A 92 11.58 -5.72 6.27
N LEU A 93 10.28 -5.56 6.10
CA LEU A 93 9.29 -6.40 6.77
C LEU A 93 9.44 -7.84 6.25
N LYS A 94 9.75 -8.77 7.15
CA LYS A 94 10.05 -10.16 6.78
C LYS A 94 8.77 -10.93 6.46
N GLY A 95 8.74 -11.55 5.29
CA GLY A 95 7.64 -12.40 4.85
C GLY A 95 7.51 -12.38 3.34
N GLU A 96 6.54 -13.11 2.84
CA GLU A 96 6.18 -13.20 1.44
C GLU A 96 4.72 -12.76 1.24
N HIS A 97 4.31 -12.60 -0.02
CA HIS A 97 2.93 -12.29 -0.34
C HIS A 97 1.98 -13.42 0.09
N LEU A 98 0.76 -13.06 0.48
CA LEU A 98 -0.31 -14.01 0.77
C LEU A 98 -1.30 -14.07 -0.40
N LEU A 99 -0.99 -14.90 -1.39
CA LEU A 99 -1.86 -15.08 -2.56
C LEU A 99 -3.08 -15.95 -2.23
N ALA A 100 -4.17 -15.82 -2.99
CA ALA A 100 -5.44 -16.50 -2.75
C ALA A 100 -5.30 -18.02 -2.53
N ALA A 101 -4.55 -18.72 -3.40
CA ALA A 101 -4.31 -20.16 -3.25
C ALA A 101 -3.62 -20.52 -1.92
N ARG A 102 -2.68 -19.70 -1.46
CA ARG A 102 -2.00 -19.91 -0.17
C ARG A 102 -2.90 -19.58 1.02
N TYR A 103 -3.77 -18.59 0.88
CA TYR A 103 -4.78 -18.29 1.89
C TYR A 103 -5.79 -19.44 2.04
N GLU A 104 -6.21 -20.07 0.93
CA GLU A 104 -7.13 -21.21 0.94
C GLU A 104 -6.54 -22.44 1.64
N GLU A 105 -5.22 -22.62 1.56
CA GLU A 105 -4.46 -23.66 2.28
C GLU A 105 -4.37 -23.42 3.80
N LEU A 106 -4.67 -22.20 4.29
CA LEU A 106 -4.55 -21.90 5.71
C LEU A 106 -5.62 -22.63 6.53
N PRO A 107 -5.23 -23.23 7.68
CA PRO A 107 -6.19 -23.80 8.60
C PRO A 107 -7.01 -22.68 9.27
N GLU A 108 -8.22 -23.02 9.70
CA GLU A 108 -9.21 -22.04 10.21
C GLU A 108 -8.66 -21.13 11.31
N HIS A 109 -7.90 -21.70 12.25
CA HIS A 109 -7.31 -20.95 13.35
C HIS A 109 -6.28 -19.90 12.88
N ALA A 110 -5.59 -20.13 11.74
CA ALA A 110 -4.69 -19.16 11.15
C ALA A 110 -5.46 -18.06 10.40
N ARG A 111 -6.55 -18.42 9.70
CA ARG A 111 -7.45 -17.45 9.06
C ARG A 111 -8.11 -16.52 10.09
N GLN A 112 -8.58 -17.07 11.21
CA GLN A 112 -9.14 -16.28 12.31
C GLN A 112 -8.11 -15.31 12.90
N ARG A 113 -6.86 -15.74 13.09
CA ARG A 113 -5.79 -14.84 13.55
C ARG A 113 -5.53 -13.70 12.55
N LEU A 114 -5.38 -14.03 11.27
CA LEU A 114 -5.20 -13.02 10.22
C LEU A 114 -6.36 -12.01 10.21
N GLY A 115 -7.60 -12.50 10.31
CA GLY A 115 -8.78 -11.64 10.41
C GLY A 115 -8.77 -10.74 11.65
N ASN A 116 -8.35 -11.27 12.81
CA ASN A 116 -8.22 -10.48 14.03
C ASN A 116 -7.11 -9.42 13.92
N ASP A 117 -5.97 -9.78 13.33
CA ASP A 117 -4.82 -8.89 13.14
C ASP A 117 -5.18 -7.74 12.18
N LEU A 118 -5.84 -8.05 11.06
CA LEU A 118 -6.34 -7.05 10.10
C LEU A 118 -7.46 -6.20 10.71
N GLY A 119 -8.41 -6.82 11.41
CA GLY A 119 -9.49 -6.10 12.08
C GLY A 119 -8.98 -5.10 13.11
N ARG A 120 -7.93 -5.48 13.87
CA ARG A 120 -7.25 -4.57 14.80
C ARG A 120 -6.54 -3.44 14.05
N PHE A 121 -5.76 -3.75 13.02
CA PHE A 121 -5.07 -2.76 12.20
C PHE A 121 -6.04 -1.71 11.65
N TYR A 122 -7.15 -2.11 11.03
CA TYR A 122 -8.15 -1.18 10.52
C TYR A 122 -8.82 -0.37 11.64
N ALA A 123 -9.15 -1.00 12.77
CA ALA A 123 -9.74 -0.28 13.90
C ALA A 123 -8.77 0.76 14.50
N GLU A 124 -7.47 0.49 14.55
CA GLU A 124 -6.44 1.45 14.98
C GLU A 124 -6.31 2.60 13.97
N LEU A 125 -6.25 2.26 12.68
CA LEU A 125 -6.15 3.23 11.58
C LEU A 125 -7.34 4.20 11.54
N HIS A 126 -8.56 3.69 11.74
CA HIS A 126 -9.78 4.49 11.70
C HIS A 126 -9.92 5.46 12.89
N ARG A 127 -9.05 5.35 13.91
CA ARG A 127 -9.03 6.27 15.07
C ARG A 127 -8.09 7.45 14.89
N LEU A 128 -7.35 7.52 13.79
CA LEU A 128 -6.39 8.60 13.54
C LEU A 128 -7.11 9.93 13.31
N ASP A 129 -6.51 11.01 13.82
CA ASP A 129 -7.05 12.36 13.65
C ASP A 129 -6.88 12.83 12.20
N LEU A 130 -8.00 13.21 11.57
CA LEU A 130 -8.02 13.61 10.17
C LEU A 130 -7.22 14.89 9.89
N ASN A 131 -7.16 15.83 10.85
CA ASN A 131 -6.42 17.08 10.64
C ASN A 131 -4.92 16.81 10.64
N GLN A 132 -4.44 15.94 11.52
CA GLN A 132 -3.05 15.48 11.54
C GLN A 132 -2.70 14.71 10.26
N MET A 133 -3.58 13.82 9.80
CA MET A 133 -3.37 13.09 8.55
C MET A 133 -3.31 14.05 7.36
N ALA A 134 -4.25 14.99 7.25
CA ALA A 134 -4.26 16.00 6.18
C ALA A 134 -2.99 16.87 6.20
N ALA A 135 -2.52 17.29 7.39
CA ALA A 135 -1.29 18.05 7.54
C ALA A 135 -0.04 17.27 7.08
N ALA A 136 -0.06 15.93 7.17
CA ALA A 136 0.98 15.05 6.65
C ALA A 136 0.83 14.69 5.16
N GLY A 137 -0.17 15.26 4.47
CA GLY A 137 -0.42 15.01 3.04
C GLY A 137 -1.55 14.00 2.78
N ALA A 138 -2.29 13.62 3.81
CA ALA A 138 -3.64 13.05 3.75
C ALA A 138 -4.52 13.71 2.68
N GLU A 139 -4.77 13.07 1.54
CA GLU A 139 -5.70 13.58 0.54
C GLU A 139 -7.04 12.84 0.61
N PRO A 140 -8.18 13.55 0.43
CA PRO A 140 -9.47 12.89 0.30
C PRO A 140 -9.46 11.93 -0.87
N VAL A 141 -10.04 10.76 -0.66
CA VAL A 141 -10.26 9.84 -1.77
C VAL A 141 -11.38 10.38 -2.66
N GLY A 142 -11.18 10.35 -3.98
CA GLY A 142 -12.18 10.81 -4.94
C GLY A 142 -13.51 10.07 -4.79
N THR A 143 -14.62 10.80 -4.90
CA THR A 143 -15.97 10.19 -4.85
C THR A 143 -16.20 9.34 -6.08
N TRP A 144 -16.96 8.26 -5.94
CA TRP A 144 -17.41 7.51 -7.10
C TRP A 144 -18.23 8.42 -8.03
N GLN A 145 -18.25 8.07 -9.32
CA GLN A 145 -19.14 8.74 -10.26
C GLN A 145 -20.60 8.54 -9.83
N ALA A 146 -21.44 9.55 -10.04
CA ALA A 146 -22.87 9.41 -9.75
C ALA A 146 -23.45 8.14 -10.40
N PRO A 147 -24.33 7.40 -9.73
CA PRO A 147 -24.89 6.15 -10.26
C PRO A 147 -25.49 6.28 -11.66
N SER A 148 -26.13 7.42 -11.96
CA SER A 148 -26.64 7.75 -13.30
C SER A 148 -25.54 7.81 -14.37
N THR A 149 -24.36 8.33 -14.02
CA THR A 149 -23.19 8.40 -14.89
C THR A 149 -22.60 7.02 -15.11
N ILE A 150 -22.47 6.22 -14.04
CA ILE A 150 -22.02 4.82 -14.14
C ILE A 150 -22.98 4.05 -15.03
N ARG A 151 -24.29 4.19 -14.83
CA ARG A 151 -25.34 3.53 -15.63
C ARG A 151 -25.20 3.85 -17.12
N ALA A 152 -25.10 5.13 -17.46
CA ALA A 152 -25.01 5.59 -18.85
C ALA A 152 -23.74 5.13 -19.56
N LYS A 153 -22.61 5.01 -18.84
CA LYS A 153 -21.32 4.60 -19.41
C LYS A 153 -21.10 3.09 -19.42
N ALA A 154 -21.49 2.41 -18.34
CA ALA A 154 -21.17 1.00 -18.13
C ALA A 154 -22.19 0.05 -18.77
N LEU A 155 -23.50 0.29 -18.58
CA LEU A 155 -24.52 -0.66 -19.05
C LEU A 155 -24.45 -0.95 -20.55
N PRO A 156 -24.26 0.04 -21.45
CA PRO A 156 -24.17 -0.23 -22.89
C PRO A 156 -22.99 -1.14 -23.29
N LEU A 157 -21.97 -1.26 -22.45
CA LEU A 157 -20.77 -2.06 -22.70
C LEU A 157 -20.90 -3.50 -22.16
N LEU A 158 -21.95 -3.81 -21.39
CA LEU A 158 -22.12 -5.11 -20.77
C LEU A 158 -22.80 -6.11 -21.71
N ALA A 159 -22.36 -7.36 -21.64
CA ALA A 159 -23.06 -8.46 -22.30
C ALA A 159 -24.51 -8.55 -21.77
N PRO A 160 -25.51 -8.89 -22.62
CA PRO A 160 -26.92 -8.91 -22.21
C PRO A 160 -27.20 -9.73 -20.94
N ARG A 161 -26.49 -10.85 -20.76
CA ARG A 161 -26.60 -11.72 -19.56
C ARG A 161 -26.22 -11.04 -18.24
N LEU A 162 -25.47 -9.94 -18.27
CA LEU A 162 -25.02 -9.20 -17.09
C LEU A 162 -25.90 -8.01 -16.75
N LEU A 163 -26.76 -7.55 -17.67
CA LEU A 163 -27.52 -6.30 -17.52
C LEU A 163 -28.42 -6.34 -16.28
N ALA A 164 -29.20 -7.40 -16.11
CA ALA A 164 -30.10 -7.52 -14.95
C ALA A 164 -29.33 -7.48 -13.62
N ARG A 165 -28.16 -8.12 -13.54
CA ARG A 165 -27.32 -8.09 -12.32
C ARG A 165 -26.71 -6.71 -12.11
N ALA A 166 -26.22 -6.06 -13.17
CA ALA A 166 -25.61 -4.75 -13.08
C ALA A 166 -26.62 -3.67 -12.66
N GLU A 167 -27.84 -3.70 -13.21
CA GLU A 167 -28.92 -2.82 -12.80
C GLU A 167 -29.29 -3.01 -11.33
N ALA A 168 -29.43 -4.26 -10.89
CA ALA A 168 -29.70 -4.57 -9.49
C ALA A 168 -28.59 -4.08 -8.56
N THR A 169 -27.31 -4.23 -8.95
CA THR A 169 -26.17 -3.72 -8.19
C THR A 169 -26.17 -2.18 -8.11
N LEU A 170 -26.47 -1.49 -9.22
CA LEU A 170 -26.55 -0.03 -9.24
C LEU A 170 -27.71 0.49 -8.38
N MET A 171 -28.87 -0.17 -8.44
CA MET A 171 -30.00 0.17 -7.57
C MET A 171 -29.66 -0.06 -6.10
N ALA A 172 -28.98 -1.16 -5.77
CA ALA A 172 -28.54 -1.42 -4.40
C ALA A 172 -27.56 -0.35 -3.91
N TYR A 173 -26.58 0.03 -4.74
CA TYR A 173 -25.63 1.11 -4.45
C TYR A 173 -26.33 2.47 -4.25
N GLU A 174 -27.28 2.83 -5.13
CA GLU A 174 -28.10 4.05 -5.00
C GLU A 174 -28.92 4.08 -3.70
N SER A 175 -29.31 2.90 -3.20
CA SER A 175 -30.11 2.77 -1.97
C SER A 175 -29.29 2.72 -0.68
N LEU A 176 -27.95 2.72 -0.76
CA LEU A 176 -27.11 2.69 0.43
C LEU A 176 -27.32 3.96 1.25
N PRO A 177 -27.54 3.85 2.58
CA PRO A 177 -27.55 5.02 3.43
C PRO A 177 -26.16 5.67 3.45
N PRO A 178 -26.06 6.94 3.86
CA PRO A 178 -24.78 7.55 4.17
C PRO A 178 -23.98 6.69 5.15
N ASP A 179 -22.66 6.67 5.00
CA ASP A 179 -21.78 5.92 5.89
C ASP A 179 -22.02 6.36 7.35
N PRO A 180 -22.38 5.44 8.27
CA PRO A 180 -22.71 5.78 9.65
C PRO A 180 -21.51 6.27 10.47
N HIS A 181 -20.28 6.06 9.98
CA HIS A 181 -19.04 6.45 10.63
C HIS A 181 -18.40 7.70 10.02
N GLY A 182 -19.01 8.26 8.96
CA GLY A 182 -18.51 9.47 8.31
C GLY A 182 -17.16 9.27 7.63
N ILE A 183 -16.37 10.34 7.54
CA ILE A 183 -15.05 10.30 6.93
C ILE A 183 -14.03 9.82 7.97
N ILE A 184 -13.22 8.84 7.59
CA ILE A 184 -12.13 8.27 8.40
C ILE A 184 -10.87 8.14 7.52
N TYR A 185 -9.71 8.07 8.16
CA TYR A 185 -8.48 7.70 7.44
C TYR A 185 -8.47 6.19 7.18
N GLY A 186 -8.12 5.78 5.96
CA GLY A 186 -8.21 4.39 5.52
C GLY A 186 -7.02 3.94 4.68
N PHE A 187 -6.79 2.62 4.68
CA PHE A 187 -5.80 1.94 3.84
C PHE A 187 -6.54 1.02 2.86
N PHE A 188 -6.59 1.42 1.60
CA PHE A 188 -7.45 0.79 0.59
C PHE A 188 -6.75 -0.26 -0.27
N ASP A 189 -5.45 -0.49 -0.04
CA ASP A 189 -4.65 -1.47 -0.78
C ASP A 189 -4.24 -2.68 0.08
N GLY A 190 -5.16 -3.12 0.94
CA GLY A 190 -5.00 -4.24 1.89
C GLY A 190 -5.01 -5.63 1.25
N HIS A 191 -4.48 -5.78 0.05
CA HIS A 191 -4.43 -7.06 -0.66
C HIS A 191 -3.14 -7.85 -0.36
N GLY A 192 -3.16 -9.16 -0.65
CA GLY A 192 -2.08 -10.09 -0.31
C GLY A 192 -0.69 -9.79 -0.88
N TRP A 193 -0.59 -8.95 -1.92
CA TRP A 193 0.70 -8.49 -2.47
C TRP A 193 1.38 -7.45 -1.59
N ASN A 194 0.63 -6.80 -0.68
CA ASN A 194 1.11 -5.77 0.25
C ASN A 194 1.28 -6.31 1.67
N MET A 195 1.47 -7.62 1.79
CA MET A 195 1.61 -8.33 3.05
C MET A 195 3.00 -8.96 3.16
N ALA A 196 3.61 -8.80 4.33
CA ALA A 196 4.77 -9.59 4.73
C ALA A 196 4.28 -10.79 5.56
N PHE A 197 3.88 -11.88 4.89
CA PHE A 197 3.33 -13.08 5.54
C PHE A 197 4.40 -14.16 5.74
N ASP A 198 4.56 -14.64 6.97
CA ASP A 198 5.38 -15.80 7.30
C ASP A 198 4.56 -17.07 7.13
N HIS A 199 4.76 -17.77 6.01
CA HIS A 199 4.06 -19.03 5.70
C HIS A 199 4.41 -20.16 6.68
N ALA A 200 5.63 -20.20 7.21
CA ALA A 200 6.06 -21.26 8.13
C ALA A 200 5.39 -21.11 9.51
N ARG A 201 5.21 -19.87 9.97
CA ARG A 201 4.51 -19.56 11.23
C ARG A 201 3.02 -19.28 11.04
N MET A 202 2.56 -19.12 9.79
CA MET A 202 1.22 -18.67 9.42
C MET A 202 0.84 -17.36 10.13
N ARG A 203 1.71 -16.34 10.02
CA ARG A 203 1.55 -15.04 10.69
C ARG A 203 1.78 -13.89 9.73
N LEU A 204 0.96 -12.86 9.85
CA LEU A 204 1.20 -11.58 9.21
C LEU A 204 2.22 -10.80 10.06
N ASN A 205 3.36 -10.47 9.46
CA ASN A 205 4.42 -9.71 10.13
C ASN A 205 4.37 -8.21 9.82
N GLY A 206 3.59 -7.79 8.82
CA GLY A 206 3.42 -6.38 8.52
C GLY A 206 2.71 -6.12 7.19
N LEU A 207 2.33 -4.86 7.00
CA LEU A 207 1.74 -4.33 5.77
C LEU A 207 2.65 -3.25 5.20
N TYR A 208 2.65 -3.06 3.89
CA TYR A 208 3.44 -2.03 3.21
C TYR A 208 2.68 -1.43 2.03
N ASP A 209 3.29 -0.44 1.38
CA ASP A 209 2.72 0.31 0.24
C ASP A 209 1.53 1.21 0.61
N PHE A 210 1.74 2.12 1.56
CA PHE A 210 0.70 3.02 2.09
C PHE A 210 0.37 4.18 1.15
N VAL A 211 1.12 4.33 0.06
CA VAL A 211 0.89 5.36 -0.96
C VAL A 211 0.97 4.71 -2.34
N ASP A 212 0.05 3.79 -2.61
CA ASP A 212 -0.39 3.56 -3.98
C ASP A 212 -1.91 3.68 -4.08
N ARG A 213 -2.31 4.78 -4.76
CA ARG A 213 -3.60 5.05 -5.42
C ARG A 213 -4.82 5.29 -4.53
N GLU A 214 -5.15 6.58 -4.43
CA GLU A 214 -6.50 7.10 -4.14
C GLU A 214 -7.58 6.32 -4.93
N GLN A 215 -8.44 5.58 -4.21
CA GLN A 215 -9.75 5.01 -4.56
C GLN A 215 -10.17 4.13 -3.36
N SER A 216 -11.25 4.27 -2.58
CA SER A 216 -12.63 4.80 -2.67
C SER A 216 -13.06 5.35 -1.26
N GLY A 217 -14.22 5.94 -0.94
CA GLY A 217 -15.52 6.17 -1.60
C GLY A 217 -16.23 7.42 -1.03
N PRO A 218 -17.58 7.54 -0.99
CA PRO A 218 -18.62 6.50 -1.07
C PRO A 218 -19.04 6.14 -2.49
#